data_AF-A0A1V5VMD8-F1
#
_entry.id   AF-A0A1V5VMD8-F1
#
_cell.length_a   1.000
_cell.length_b   1.000
_cell.length_c   1.000
_cell.angle_alpha   90.00
_cell.angle_beta   90.00
_cell.angle_gamma   90.00
#
_symmetry.space_group_name_H-M   'P 1'
#
loop_
_entity.id
_entity.type
_entity.pdbx_description
1 polymer ?
#
loop_
_entity_poly.entity_id
_entity_poly.type
_entity_poly.pdbx_seq_one_letter_code
_entity_poly.pdbx_strand_id
1 'polypeptide(L)'
;MFGFFGLKALYIIISAIIIAITTGLIFQILEKNKMIEENKNIVSIDENFSIREDIKKRMREYRFSVKQLKADFYGIFSGSVALGNMILWWVLIGMGIASLTGAYIPHNIFHKYMGPSVTGIFMTLIVATVLEICSEGTAPLAFEIFRQTGALGNSFIFLMAGVVTDYTEIGLLWSNIGRKTAIWLPIITVPQVILFGILANMLF
;
A
#
# COMPACT_ATOMS: atom_id res chain seq x y z
N MET A 1 -11.42 -4.50 -0.80
CA MET A 1 -11.15 -4.45 -2.26
C MET A 1 -12.16 -5.24 -3.09
N PHE A 2 -12.38 -6.54 -2.85
CA PHE A 2 -13.34 -7.34 -3.64
C PHE A 2 -14.79 -6.79 -3.62
N GLY A 3 -15.25 -6.26 -2.48
CA GLY A 3 -16.57 -5.62 -2.39
C GLY A 3 -16.72 -4.33 -3.22
N PHE A 4 -15.61 -3.64 -3.53
CA PHE A 4 -15.62 -2.41 -4.32
C PHE A 4 -15.37 -2.67 -5.81
N PHE A 5 -14.31 -3.42 -6.13
CA PHE A 5 -13.84 -3.58 -7.52
C PHE A 5 -14.22 -4.93 -8.14
N GLY A 6 -14.90 -5.82 -7.41
CA GLY A 6 -15.24 -7.17 -7.88
C GLY A 6 -13.99 -7.95 -8.29
N LEU A 7 -14.05 -8.63 -9.43
CA LEU A 7 -12.93 -9.41 -9.97
C LEU A 7 -11.75 -8.53 -10.41
N LYS A 8 -11.98 -7.24 -10.71
CA LYS A 8 -10.92 -6.28 -11.07
C LYS A 8 -9.96 -6.02 -9.91
N ALA A 9 -10.36 -6.31 -8.67
CA ALA A 9 -9.47 -6.28 -7.51
C ALA A 9 -8.27 -7.22 -7.65
N LEU A 10 -8.39 -8.32 -8.41
CA LEU A 10 -7.29 -9.25 -8.65
C LEU A 10 -6.13 -8.56 -9.38
N TYR A 11 -6.43 -7.68 -10.35
CA TYR A 11 -5.41 -6.90 -11.05
C TYR A 11 -4.63 -6.03 -10.07
N ILE A 12 -5.33 -5.28 -9.21
CA ILE A 12 -4.72 -4.42 -8.19
C ILE A 12 -3.76 -5.21 -7.29
N ILE A 13 -4.21 -6.37 -6.80
CA ILE A 13 -3.42 -7.23 -5.91
C ILE A 13 -2.18 -7.78 -6.63
N ILE A 14 -2.35 -8.34 -7.83
CA ILE A 14 -1.24 -8.94 -8.59
C ILE A 14 -0.22 -7.86 -8.96
N SER A 15 -0.67 -6.71 -9.46
CA SER A 15 0.22 -5.58 -9.79
C SER A 15 0.98 -5.10 -8.55
N ALA A 16 0.33 -4.96 -7.39
CA ALA A 16 0.98 -4.56 -6.15
C ALA A 16 2.08 -5.54 -5.73
N ILE A 17 1.82 -6.86 -5.81
CA ILE A 17 2.80 -7.90 -5.49
C ILE A 17 3.99 -7.83 -6.44
N ILE A 18 3.74 -7.66 -7.74
CA ILE A 18 4.81 -7.53 -8.73
C ILE A 18 5.68 -6.32 -8.41
N ILE A 19 5.09 -5.15 -8.19
CA ILE A 19 5.80 -3.91 -7.85
C ILE A 19 6.63 -4.07 -6.57
N ALA A 20 6.08 -4.71 -5.54
CA ALA A 20 6.79 -4.94 -4.28
C ALA A 20 8.02 -5.83 -4.50
N ILE A 21 7.87 -6.93 -5.25
CA ILE A 21 8.98 -7.85 -5.56
C ILE A 21 10.04 -7.16 -6.42
N THR A 22 9.64 -6.48 -7.50
CA THR A 22 10.58 -5.80 -8.41
C THR A 22 11.32 -4.68 -7.69
N THR A 23 10.62 -3.88 -6.88
CA THR A 23 11.24 -2.84 -6.06
C THR A 23 12.22 -3.45 -5.06
N GLY A 24 11.84 -4.49 -4.32
CA GLY A 24 12.73 -5.17 -3.38
C GLY A 24 14.01 -5.70 -4.04
N LEU A 25 13.89 -6.33 -5.22
CA LEU A 25 15.05 -6.80 -6.00
C LEU A 25 15.94 -5.64 -6.48
N ILE A 26 15.36 -4.53 -6.93
CA ILE A 26 16.12 -3.34 -7.35
C ILE A 26 16.89 -2.76 -6.16
N PHE A 27 16.28 -2.68 -4.98
CA PHE A 27 16.94 -2.20 -3.77
C PHE A 27 18.12 -3.11 -3.35
N GLN A 28 17.98 -4.43 -3.46
CA GLN A 28 19.09 -5.36 -3.23
C GLN A 28 20.26 -5.13 -4.20
N ILE A 29 19.97 -4.86 -5.47
CA ILE A 29 21.00 -4.53 -6.47
C ILE A 29 21.68 -3.19 -6.15
N LEU A 30 20.90 -2.18 -5.75
CA LEU A 30 21.42 -0.87 -5.36
C LEU A 30 22.32 -0.95 -4.11
N GLU A 31 21.93 -1.77 -3.13
CA GLU A 31 22.73 -2.04 -1.93
C GLU A 31 24.05 -2.72 -2.31
N LYS A 32 23.99 -3.78 -3.14
CA LYS A 32 25.17 -4.48 -3.64
C LYS A 32 26.15 -3.56 -4.38
N ASN A 33 25.62 -2.59 -5.13
CA ASN A 33 26.40 -1.59 -5.86
C ASN A 33 26.82 -0.38 -5.01
N LYS A 34 26.55 -0.38 -3.69
CA LYS A 34 26.83 0.73 -2.75
C LYS A 34 26.20 2.06 -3.17
N MET A 35 25.07 2.01 -3.89
CA MET A 35 24.34 3.18 -4.36
C MET A 35 23.37 3.74 -3.32
N ILE A 36 23.01 2.93 -2.31
CA ILE A 36 22.17 3.31 -1.16
C ILE A 36 22.90 3.01 0.15
N GLU A 37 22.45 3.61 1.25
CA GLU A 37 23.03 3.37 2.56
C GLU A 37 22.73 1.95 3.06
N GLU A 38 23.76 1.27 3.56
CA GLU A 38 23.59 -0.02 4.23
C GLU A 38 22.89 0.18 5.58
N ASN A 39 21.86 -0.63 5.84
CA ASN A 39 21.11 -0.54 7.08
C ASN A 39 21.97 -1.03 8.26
N LYS A 40 22.37 -0.09 9.12
CA LYS A 40 23.20 -0.35 10.30
C LYS A 40 22.54 -1.24 11.37
N ASN A 41 21.22 -1.40 11.29
CA ASN A 41 20.43 -2.24 12.20
C ASN A 41 20.08 -3.60 11.59
N ILE A 42 20.79 -4.04 10.54
CA ILE A 42 20.66 -5.43 10.06
C ILE A 42 21.13 -6.36 11.16
N VAL A 43 20.19 -7.09 11.74
CA VAL A 43 20.48 -8.21 12.63
C VAL A 43 21.17 -9.26 11.76
N SER A 44 22.47 -9.45 11.97
CA SER A 44 23.25 -10.48 11.29
C SER A 44 22.64 -11.85 11.64
N ILE A 45 22.01 -12.46 10.65
CA ILE A 45 21.54 -13.83 10.73
C ILE A 45 22.79 -14.71 10.67
N ASP A 46 23.02 -15.51 11.71
CA ASP A 46 24.12 -16.47 11.77
C ASP A 46 24.04 -17.40 10.53
N GLU A 47 25.17 -17.70 9.89
CA GLU A 47 25.20 -18.50 8.65
C GLU A 47 24.58 -19.89 8.82
N ASN A 48 24.44 -20.37 10.07
CA ASN A 48 23.77 -21.63 10.42
C ASN A 48 22.29 -21.49 10.79
N PHE A 49 21.66 -20.32 10.57
CA PHE A 49 20.26 -20.12 10.93
C PHE A 49 19.32 -20.92 10.02
N SER A 50 18.85 -22.06 10.52
CA SER A 50 17.84 -22.87 9.84
C SER A 50 16.43 -22.39 10.23
N ILE A 51 15.75 -21.73 9.29
CA ILE A 51 14.33 -21.34 9.41
C ILE A 51 13.47 -22.55 9.81
N ARG A 52 13.80 -23.74 9.27
CA ARG A 52 13.07 -24.98 9.55
C ARG A 52 13.25 -25.45 10.99
N GLU A 53 14.43 -25.27 11.57
CA GLU A 53 14.69 -25.62 12.97
C GLU A 53 14.05 -24.64 13.94
N ASP A 54 14.07 -23.33 13.64
CA ASP A 54 13.40 -22.30 14.45
C ASP A 54 11.88 -22.52 14.48
N ILE A 55 11.26 -22.74 13.31
CA ILE A 55 9.82 -23.06 13.22
C ILE A 55 9.52 -24.35 13.99
N LYS A 56 10.33 -25.41 13.82
CA LYS A 56 10.14 -26.68 14.53
C LYS A 56 10.28 -26.53 16.04
N LYS A 57 11.20 -25.69 16.51
CA LYS A 57 11.39 -25.37 17.93
C LYS A 57 10.18 -24.64 18.49
N ARG A 58 9.73 -23.57 17.83
CA ARG A 58 8.53 -22.79 18.23
C ARG A 58 7.26 -23.65 18.25
N MET A 59 7.07 -24.50 17.24
CA MET A 59 5.95 -25.43 17.17
C MET A 59 5.97 -26.48 18.28
N ARG A 60 7.16 -26.91 18.73
CA ARG A 60 7.34 -27.91 19.79
C ARG A 60 7.24 -27.31 21.19
N GLU A 61 7.64 -26.05 21.34
CA GLU A 61 7.50 -25.26 22.58
C GLU A 61 6.08 -24.71 22.77
N TYR A 62 5.31 -24.56 21.68
CA TYR A 62 3.92 -24.15 21.74
C TYR A 62 3.07 -25.26 22.37
N ARG A 63 2.65 -25.03 23.62
CA ARG A 63 1.79 -25.95 24.37
C ARG A 63 0.34 -25.66 24.02
N PHE A 64 -0.29 -26.60 23.30
CA PHE A 64 -1.74 -26.58 23.09
C PHE A 64 -2.47 -26.93 24.39
N SER A 65 -2.55 -25.95 25.30
CA SER A 65 -3.40 -26.00 26.50
C SER A 65 -4.67 -25.21 26.26
N VAL A 66 -5.81 -25.69 26.76
CA VAL A 66 -7.10 -24.99 26.69
C VAL A 66 -7.00 -23.56 27.26
N LYS A 67 -6.12 -23.34 28.25
CA LYS A 67 -5.86 -22.02 28.84
C LYS A 67 -5.09 -21.09 27.88
N GLN A 68 -4.12 -21.62 27.12
CA GLN A 68 -3.38 -20.89 26.10
C GLN A 68 -4.26 -20.60 24.88
N LEU A 69 -5.06 -21.56 24.43
CA LEU A 69 -5.97 -21.34 23.31
C LEU A 69 -7.00 -20.23 23.60
N LYS A 70 -7.51 -20.17 24.85
CA LYS A 70 -8.41 -19.10 25.28
C LYS A 70 -7.70 -17.75 25.37
N ALA A 71 -6.45 -17.72 25.82
CA ALA A 71 -5.63 -16.51 25.86
C ALA A 71 -5.32 -15.99 24.45
N ASP A 72 -4.96 -16.88 23.53
CA ASP A 72 -4.68 -16.52 22.13
C ASP A 72 -5.93 -16.03 21.42
N PHE A 73 -7.08 -16.69 21.63
CA PHE A 73 -8.34 -16.23 21.07
C PHE A 73 -8.73 -14.85 21.60
N TYR A 74 -8.58 -14.62 22.91
CA TYR A 74 -8.85 -13.30 23.51
C TYR A 74 -7.85 -12.25 23.02
N GLY A 75 -6.57 -12.60 22.89
CA GLY A 75 -5.53 -11.74 22.34
C GLY A 75 -5.81 -11.33 20.90
N ILE A 76 -6.12 -12.29 20.03
CA ILE A 76 -6.51 -12.04 18.64
C ILE A 76 -7.76 -11.16 18.60
N PHE A 77 -8.81 -11.51 19.35
CA PHE A 77 -10.06 -10.74 19.35
C PHE A 77 -9.86 -9.30 19.85
N SER A 78 -9.16 -9.13 20.97
CA SER A 78 -8.85 -7.80 21.52
C SER A 78 -7.98 -6.98 20.58
N GLY A 79 -7.00 -7.60 19.91
CA GLY A 79 -6.17 -6.97 18.88
C GLY A 79 -6.98 -6.56 17.66
N SER A 80 -7.83 -7.44 17.14
CA SER A 80 -8.74 -7.12 16.03
C SER A 80 -9.71 -5.99 16.38
N VAL A 81 -10.26 -5.96 17.60
CA VAL A 81 -11.14 -4.86 18.06
C VAL A 81 -10.38 -3.55 18.22
N ALA A 82 -9.18 -3.57 18.80
CA ALA A 82 -8.35 -2.38 18.94
C ALA A 82 -7.98 -1.79 17.56
N LEU A 83 -7.57 -2.65 16.64
CA LEU A 83 -7.25 -2.26 15.26
C LEU A 83 -8.50 -1.72 14.54
N GLY A 84 -9.63 -2.41 14.70
CA GLY A 84 -10.92 -1.96 14.17
C GLY A 84 -11.32 -0.58 14.68
N ASN A 85 -11.22 -0.34 15.99
CA ASN A 85 -11.53 0.97 16.58
C ASN A 85 -10.61 2.09 16.08
N MET A 86 -9.33 1.80 15.86
CA MET A 86 -8.39 2.75 15.27
C MET A 86 -8.75 3.10 13.82
N ILE A 87 -9.14 2.08 13.03
CA ILE A 87 -9.41 2.21 11.59
C ILE A 87 -10.79 2.82 11.31
N LEU A 88 -11.82 2.48 12.10
CA LEU A 88 -13.22 2.81 11.81
C LEU A 88 -13.43 4.31 11.58
N TRP A 89 -12.77 5.13 12.40
CA TRP A 89 -12.86 6.58 12.31
C TRP A 89 -12.31 7.12 10.99
N TRP A 90 -11.15 6.62 10.55
CA TRP A 90 -10.53 7.01 9.28
C TRP A 90 -11.36 6.56 8.07
N VAL A 91 -11.94 5.35 8.13
CA VAL A 91 -12.85 4.86 7.08
C VAL A 91 -14.09 5.74 6.97
N LEU A 92 -14.68 6.17 8.09
CA LEU A 92 -15.83 7.07 8.09
C LEU A 92 -15.48 8.43 7.50
N ILE A 93 -14.30 8.98 7.81
CA ILE A 93 -13.81 10.22 7.19
C ILE A 93 -13.62 10.03 5.69
N GLY A 94 -12.95 8.96 5.26
CA GLY A 94 -12.73 8.65 3.84
C GLY A 94 -14.05 8.48 3.08
N MET A 95 -15.03 7.81 3.67
CA MET A 95 -16.37 7.67 3.11
C MET A 95 -17.13 9.00 3.07
N GLY A 96 -16.99 9.84 4.09
CA GLY A 96 -17.56 11.19 4.12
C GLY A 96 -16.99 12.08 3.01
N ILE A 97 -15.66 12.10 2.85
CA ILE A 97 -14.99 12.81 1.75
C ILE A 97 -15.44 12.25 0.41
N ALA A 98 -15.47 10.93 0.22
CA ALA A 98 -15.95 10.30 -1.01
C ALA A 98 -17.41 10.67 -1.33
N SER A 99 -18.29 10.71 -0.32
CA SER A 99 -19.68 11.12 -0.50
C SER A 99 -19.81 12.59 -0.86
N LEU A 100 -19.02 13.47 -0.23
CA LEU A 100 -19.03 14.91 -0.52
C LEU A 100 -18.46 15.20 -1.90
N THR A 101 -17.33 14.57 -2.26
CA THR A 101 -16.75 14.73 -3.61
C THR A 101 -17.69 14.17 -4.67
N GLY A 102 -18.35 13.04 -4.41
CA GLY A 102 -19.40 12.51 -5.30
C GLY A 102 -20.65 13.38 -5.43
N ALA A 103 -21.03 14.11 -4.38
CA ALA A 103 -22.23 14.96 -4.41
C ALA A 103 -21.95 16.36 -5.01
N TYR A 104 -20.79 16.95 -4.72
CA TYR A 104 -20.50 18.36 -5.03
C TYR A 104 -19.57 18.56 -6.22
N ILE A 105 -18.71 17.59 -6.56
CA ILE A 105 -17.81 17.73 -7.70
C ILE A 105 -18.49 17.13 -8.93
N PRO A 106 -18.73 17.93 -9.98
CA PRO A 106 -19.41 17.44 -11.16
C PRO A 106 -18.53 16.46 -11.94
N HIS A 107 -19.19 15.46 -12.54
CA HIS A 107 -18.57 14.35 -13.26
C HIS A 107 -17.58 14.79 -14.36
N ASN A 108 -17.82 15.94 -14.98
CA ASN A 108 -16.93 16.52 -15.99
C ASN A 108 -15.55 16.89 -15.44
N ILE A 109 -15.45 17.33 -14.18
CA ILE A 109 -14.18 17.66 -13.51
C ILE A 109 -13.42 16.36 -13.19
N PHE A 110 -14.11 15.36 -12.64
CA PHE A 110 -13.52 14.04 -12.41
C PHE A 110 -13.00 13.41 -13.70
N HIS A 111 -13.77 13.41 -14.78
CA HIS A 111 -13.29 12.89 -16.07
C HIS A 111 -12.16 13.72 -16.68
N LYS A 112 -12.16 15.04 -16.52
CA LYS A 112 -11.13 15.91 -17.08
C LYS A 112 -9.78 15.75 -16.38
N TYR A 113 -9.78 15.64 -15.05
CA TYR A 113 -8.55 15.60 -14.24
C TYR A 113 -8.18 14.21 -13.73
N MET A 114 -9.12 13.28 -13.62
CA MET A 114 -8.92 11.92 -13.15
C MET A 114 -9.50 10.87 -14.11
N GLY A 115 -9.68 11.23 -15.39
CA GLY A 115 -10.10 10.29 -16.42
C GLY A 115 -8.98 9.35 -16.89
N PRO A 116 -9.29 8.41 -17.80
CA PRO A 116 -8.39 7.34 -18.23
C PRO A 116 -7.18 7.78 -19.09
N SER A 117 -6.86 9.07 -19.12
CA SER A 117 -5.72 9.61 -19.85
C SER A 117 -4.43 9.55 -19.03
N VAL A 118 -3.28 9.58 -19.70
CA VAL A 118 -1.97 9.66 -19.04
C VAL A 118 -1.90 10.91 -18.13
N THR A 119 -2.40 12.04 -18.61
CA THR A 119 -2.48 13.27 -17.81
C THR A 119 -3.37 13.09 -16.58
N GLY A 120 -4.47 12.34 -16.70
CA GLY A 120 -5.36 12.01 -15.60
C GLY A 120 -4.70 11.14 -14.53
N ILE A 121 -3.89 10.17 -14.94
CA ILE A 121 -3.08 9.33 -14.05
C ILE A 121 -2.09 10.19 -13.23
N PHE A 122 -1.34 11.08 -13.88
CA PHE A 122 -0.41 11.98 -13.18
C PHE A 122 -1.12 12.93 -12.22
N MET A 123 -2.24 13.53 -12.65
CA MET A 123 -3.05 14.39 -11.79
C MET A 123 -3.62 13.62 -10.59
N THR A 124 -4.06 12.38 -10.80
CA THR A 124 -4.56 11.52 -9.72
C THR A 124 -3.45 11.24 -8.70
N LEU A 125 -2.23 10.96 -9.15
CA LEU A 125 -1.08 10.77 -8.28
C LEU A 125 -0.76 12.02 -7.44
N ILE A 126 -0.74 13.20 -8.08
CA ILE A 126 -0.49 14.48 -7.39
C ILE A 126 -1.55 14.72 -6.31
N VAL A 127 -2.83 14.58 -6.67
CA VAL A 127 -3.94 14.78 -5.73
C VAL A 127 -3.87 13.76 -4.59
N ALA A 128 -3.60 12.49 -4.90
CA ALA A 128 -3.47 11.45 -3.87
C ALA A 128 -2.31 11.72 -2.91
N THR A 129 -1.18 12.20 -3.43
CA THR A 129 0.01 12.57 -2.64
C THR A 129 -0.27 13.76 -1.73
N VAL A 130 -1.01 14.77 -2.20
CA VAL A 130 -1.34 15.96 -1.39
C VAL A 130 -2.39 15.65 -0.33
N LEU A 131 -3.40 14.84 -0.68
CA LEU A 131 -4.47 14.50 0.26
C LEU A 131 -3.98 13.58 1.38
N GLU A 132 -2.99 12.74 1.09
CA GLU A 132 -2.39 11.73 1.98
C GLU A 132 -3.40 11.13 2.96
N ILE A 133 -4.21 10.22 2.43
CA ILE A 133 -5.22 9.51 3.21
C ILE A 133 -4.62 8.19 3.66
N CYS A 134 -4.89 7.79 4.90
CA CYS A 134 -4.48 6.49 5.44
C CYS A 134 -4.95 5.34 4.53
N SER A 135 -4.18 4.25 4.49
CA SER A 135 -4.42 3.08 3.63
C SER A 135 -5.86 2.57 3.65
N GLU A 136 -6.54 2.71 4.78
CA GLU A 136 -7.91 2.24 4.99
C GLU A 136 -8.97 3.20 4.42
N GLY A 137 -8.68 4.50 4.41
CA GLY A 137 -9.56 5.54 3.88
C GLY A 137 -9.43 5.77 2.36
N THR A 138 -8.32 5.32 1.75
CA THR A 138 -8.11 5.47 0.30
C THR A 138 -9.01 4.55 -0.52
N ALA A 139 -9.44 3.40 0.03
CA ALA A 139 -10.24 2.43 -0.72
C ALA A 139 -11.64 2.92 -1.12
N PRO A 140 -12.46 3.51 -0.24
CA PRO A 140 -13.74 4.10 -0.63
C PRO A 140 -13.59 5.24 -1.65
N LEU A 141 -12.57 6.08 -1.49
CA LEU A 141 -12.35 7.21 -2.39
C LEU A 141 -11.83 6.78 -3.77
N ALA A 142 -10.93 5.79 -3.82
CA ALA A 142 -10.51 5.17 -5.07
C ALA A 142 -11.69 4.50 -5.78
N PHE A 143 -12.60 3.86 -5.04
CA PHE A 143 -13.82 3.32 -5.63
C PHE A 143 -14.74 4.42 -6.17
N GLU A 144 -14.84 5.56 -5.50
CA GLU A 144 -15.61 6.70 -6.00
C GLU A 144 -15.01 7.25 -7.30
N ILE A 145 -13.69 7.38 -7.39
CA ILE A 145 -12.99 7.75 -8.64
C ILE A 145 -13.32 6.74 -9.75
N PHE A 146 -13.27 5.44 -9.45
CA PHE A 146 -13.64 4.41 -10.42
C PHE A 146 -15.08 4.53 -10.87
N ARG A 147 -16.00 4.74 -9.93
CA ARG A 147 -17.44 4.87 -10.20
C ARG A 147 -17.74 6.07 -11.08
N GLN A 148 -17.02 7.18 -10.88
CA GLN A 148 -17.22 8.42 -11.62
C GLN A 148 -16.44 8.52 -12.92
N THR A 149 -15.36 7.76 -13.11
CA THR A 149 -14.52 7.91 -14.32
C THR A 149 -14.47 6.66 -15.19
N GLY A 150 -14.89 5.52 -14.64
CA GLY A 150 -14.69 4.19 -15.23
C GLY A 150 -13.22 3.75 -15.26
N ALA A 151 -12.27 4.59 -14.85
CA ALA A 151 -10.83 4.35 -15.02
C ALA A 151 -10.26 3.57 -13.83
N LEU A 152 -10.03 2.27 -14.03
CA LEU A 152 -9.45 1.42 -12.98
C LEU A 152 -8.01 1.83 -12.64
N GLY A 153 -7.24 2.27 -13.63
CA GLY A 153 -5.85 2.69 -13.45
C GLY A 153 -5.69 3.92 -12.58
N ASN A 154 -6.58 4.89 -12.70
CA ASN A 154 -6.57 6.08 -11.84
C ASN A 154 -6.88 5.70 -10.38
N SER A 155 -7.81 4.78 -10.19
CA SER A 155 -8.16 4.25 -8.87
C SER A 155 -7.01 3.44 -8.27
N PHE A 156 -6.31 2.64 -9.10
CA PHE A 156 -5.09 1.95 -8.72
C PHE A 156 -3.98 2.91 -8.30
N ILE A 157 -3.73 3.96 -9.08
CA ILE A 157 -2.75 5.01 -8.78
C ILE A 157 -3.08 5.66 -7.43
N PHE A 158 -4.36 6.00 -7.21
CA PHE A 158 -4.82 6.61 -5.97
C PHE A 158 -4.54 5.70 -4.76
N LEU A 159 -4.77 4.39 -4.90
CA LEU A 159 -4.47 3.40 -3.86
C LEU A 159 -2.97 3.25 -3.60
N MET A 160 -2.16 3.27 -4.66
CA MET A 160 -0.72 3.04 -4.56
C MET A 160 0.05 4.28 -4.12
N ALA A 161 -0.48 5.49 -4.31
CA ALA A 161 0.15 6.74 -3.91
C ALA A 161 0.61 6.72 -2.44
N GLY A 162 -0.23 6.21 -1.54
CA GLY A 162 0.12 6.10 -0.11
C GLY A 162 1.28 5.15 0.21
N VAL A 163 1.75 4.34 -0.74
CA VAL A 163 2.92 3.46 -0.55
C VAL A 163 4.17 4.03 -1.25
N VAL A 164 3.98 4.89 -2.25
CA VAL A 164 5.09 5.38 -3.10
C VAL A 164 5.46 6.82 -2.85
N THR A 165 4.55 7.63 -2.30
CA THR A 165 4.73 9.07 -2.08
C THR A 165 4.34 9.55 -0.69
N ASP A 166 4.12 8.66 0.27
CA ASP A 166 3.84 9.02 1.66
C ASP A 166 5.04 9.76 2.29
N TYR A 167 4.83 11.03 2.65
CA TYR A 167 5.90 11.88 3.18
C TYR A 167 6.32 11.45 4.59
N THR A 168 5.44 10.82 5.36
CA THR A 168 5.78 10.26 6.68
C THR A 168 6.68 9.04 6.54
N GLU A 169 6.39 8.14 5.59
CA GLU A 169 7.22 6.96 5.33
C GLU A 169 8.59 7.37 4.79
N ILE A 170 8.63 8.28 3.81
CA ILE A 170 9.88 8.82 3.27
C ILE A 170 10.69 9.53 4.36
N GLY A 171 10.03 10.27 5.25
CA GLY A 171 10.67 10.92 6.40
C GLY A 171 11.30 9.93 7.38
N LEU A 172 10.60 8.83 7.69
CA LEU A 172 11.12 7.77 8.55
C LEU A 172 12.32 7.06 7.92
N LEU A 173 12.28 6.78 6.60
CA LEU A 173 13.41 6.21 5.87
C LEU A 173 14.62 7.14 5.89
N TRP A 174 14.38 8.44 5.75
CA TRP A 174 15.42 9.47 5.75
C TRP A 174 16.14 9.54 7.10
N SER A 175 15.41 9.42 8.21
CA SER A 175 15.99 9.47 9.56
C SER A 175 16.62 8.15 10.01
N ASN A 176 16.04 7.00 9.63
CA ASN A 176 16.45 5.70 10.17
C ASN A 176 17.43 4.93 9.28
N ILE A 177 17.34 5.06 7.95
CA ILE A 177 18.17 4.29 7.01
C ILE A 177 19.17 5.21 6.32
N GLY A 178 18.67 6.22 5.61
CA GLY A 178 19.52 7.14 4.87
C GLY A 178 18.79 7.93 3.80
N ARG A 179 19.42 9.04 3.38
CA ARG A 179 18.83 10.00 2.45
C ARG A 179 18.72 9.42 1.05
N LYS A 180 19.73 8.67 0.60
CA LYS A 180 19.69 8.07 -0.74
C LYS A 180 18.57 7.05 -0.80
N THR A 181 18.45 6.18 0.19
CA THR A 181 17.38 5.17 0.29
C THR A 181 15.99 5.82 0.21
N ALA A 182 15.75 6.88 0.99
CA ALA A 182 14.48 7.60 1.01
C ALA A 182 14.12 8.23 -0.35
N ILE A 183 15.12 8.74 -1.09
CA ILE A 183 14.92 9.36 -2.42
C ILE A 183 14.76 8.30 -3.52
N TRP A 184 15.50 7.19 -3.44
CA TRP A 184 15.41 6.10 -4.42
C TRP A 184 14.04 5.42 -4.41
N LEU A 185 13.36 5.37 -3.27
CA LEU A 185 12.05 4.74 -3.14
C LEU A 185 11.00 5.31 -4.11
N PRO A 186 10.66 6.61 -4.10
CA PRO A 186 9.72 7.18 -5.06
C PRO A 186 10.26 7.12 -6.50
N ILE A 187 11.57 7.29 -6.71
CA ILE A 187 12.19 7.24 -8.05
C ILE A 187 11.96 5.88 -8.72
N ILE A 188 12.02 4.79 -7.96
CA ILE A 188 11.87 3.42 -8.49
C ILE A 188 10.40 3.04 -8.58
N THR A 189 9.61 3.39 -7.56
CA THR A 189 8.24 2.88 -7.42
C THR A 189 7.21 3.69 -8.22
N VAL A 190 7.36 5.02 -8.31
CA VAL A 190 6.41 5.88 -9.05
C VAL A 190 6.32 5.50 -10.53
N PRO A 191 7.42 5.29 -11.27
CA PRO A 191 7.34 4.84 -12.67
C PRO A 191 6.66 3.48 -12.83
N GLN A 192 6.88 2.55 -11.89
CA GLN A 192 6.26 1.23 -11.92
C GLN A 192 4.75 1.33 -11.72
N VAL A 193 4.31 2.09 -10.71
CA VAL A 193 2.87 2.32 -10.45
C VAL A 193 2.21 3.01 -11.64
N ILE A 194 2.86 4.01 -12.25
CA ILE A 194 2.36 4.69 -13.46
C ILE A 194 2.21 3.69 -14.62
N LEU A 195 3.21 2.84 -14.84
CA LEU A 195 3.16 1.83 -15.89
C LEU A 195 1.97 0.87 -15.70
N PHE A 196 1.80 0.32 -14.49
CA PHE A 196 0.67 -0.55 -14.17
C PHE A 196 -0.67 0.19 -14.19
N GLY A 197 -0.71 1.47 -13.81
CA GLY A 197 -1.91 2.31 -13.94
C GLY A 197 -2.34 2.50 -15.40
N ILE A 198 -1.38 2.76 -16.30
CA ILE A 198 -1.67 2.87 -17.74
C ILE A 198 -2.17 1.52 -18.28
N LEU A 199 -1.51 0.42 -17.93
CA LEU A 199 -1.94 -0.92 -18.33
C LEU A 199 -3.34 -1.26 -17.83
N ALA A 200 -3.70 -0.84 -16.61
CA ALA A 200 -5.05 -1.03 -16.08
C ALA A 200 -6.10 -0.29 -16.90
N ASN A 201 -5.86 0.96 -17.27
CA ASN A 201 -6.77 1.76 -18.11
C ASN A 201 -6.88 1.21 -19.55
N MET A 202 -5.86 0.50 -20.05
CA MET A 202 -5.94 -0.18 -21.34
C MET A 202 -6.76 -1.47 -21.29
N LEU A 203 -6.82 -2.13 -20.12
CA LEU A 203 -7.49 -3.43 -19.94
C LEU A 203 -8.94 -3.30 -19.46
N PHE A 204 -9.31 -2.23 -18.75
CA PHE A 204 -10.58 -2.09 -18.02
C PHE A 204 -11.22 -0.73 -18.20
#